data_AF-A0A0F9KN24-F1
#
_entry.id   AF-A0A0F9KN24-F1
#
_cell.length_a   1.000
_cell.length_b   1.000
_cell.length_c   1.000
_cell.angle_alpha   90.00
_cell.angle_beta   90.00
_cell.angle_gamma   90.00
#
_symmetry.space_group_name_H-M   'P 1'
#
loop_
_entity.id
_entity.type
_entity.pdbx_description
1 polymer ?
#
loop_
_entity_poly.entity_id
_entity_poly.type
_entity_poly.pdbx_seq_one_letter_code
_entity_poly.pdbx_strand_id
1 'polypeptide(L)'
;MKSTFVCLHCGRTCKCNPCVKNQKYCSRKECQQARRSARKKERYKNDPAYRKKQLESQKAWRKRRPSHEYQRDYRESRPEYVKRNREQQKERNKKRQKRTESMIVNGTSLSLQSSNDESYAIFKVKNEKIVNGTSFMAQMQILSREEAILLQNSV
;
A
#
# COMPACT_ATOMS: atom_id res chain seq x y z
N MET A 1 -42.27 0.41 31.42
CA MET A 1 -40.99 -0.31 31.53
C MET A 1 -39.90 0.46 30.79
N LYS A 2 -38.73 0.72 31.40
CA LYS A 2 -37.62 1.41 30.72
C LYS A 2 -36.95 0.43 29.77
N SER A 3 -37.25 0.53 28.47
CA SER A 3 -36.62 -0.34 27.48
C SER A 3 -35.13 -0.05 27.38
N THR A 4 -34.34 -1.11 27.24
CA THR A 4 -32.89 -1.04 27.01
C THR A 4 -32.57 -1.51 25.60
N PHE A 5 -31.53 -0.97 25.00
CA PHE A 5 -31.04 -1.37 23.67
C PHE A 5 -29.51 -1.52 23.67
N VAL A 6 -28.98 -2.27 22.71
CA VAL A 6 -27.53 -2.41 22.50
C VAL A 6 -27.07 -1.42 21.43
N CYS A 7 -26.07 -0.61 21.75
CA CYS A 7 -25.53 0.35 20.79
C CYS A 7 -24.71 -0.34 19.70
N LEU A 8 -25.04 -0.08 18.42
CA LEU A 8 -24.33 -0.64 17.26
C LEU A 8 -22.84 -0.26 17.16
N HIS A 9 -22.42 0.85 17.77
CA HIS A 9 -21.03 1.29 17.69
C HIS A 9 -20.16 0.79 18.85
N CYS A 10 -20.60 0.98 20.09
CA CYS A 10 -19.81 0.64 21.28
C CYS A 10 -20.21 -0.68 21.94
N GLY A 11 -21.25 -1.37 21.45
CA GLY A 11 -21.73 -2.64 21.99
C GLY A 11 -22.36 -2.57 23.39
N ARG A 12 -22.42 -1.40 24.03
CA ARG A 12 -22.94 -1.28 25.40
C ARG A 12 -24.46 -1.26 25.44
N THR A 13 -25.02 -1.91 26.45
CA THR A 13 -26.44 -1.80 26.82
C THR A 13 -26.72 -0.40 27.37
N CYS A 14 -27.71 0.27 26.80
CA CYS A 14 -28.07 1.65 27.13
C CYS A 14 -29.58 1.75 27.36
N LYS A 15 -30.00 2.67 28.23
CA LYS A 15 -31.42 3.00 28.39
C LYS A 15 -31.91 3.70 27.12
N CYS A 16 -33.04 3.26 26.57
CA CYS A 16 -33.70 3.93 25.45
C CYS A 16 -34.14 5.33 25.89
N ASN A 17 -33.94 6.31 25.01
CA ASN A 17 -34.57 7.61 25.16
C ASN A 17 -36.06 7.48 24.76
N PRO A 18 -37.01 7.78 25.66
CA PRO A 18 -38.44 7.67 25.38
C PRO A 18 -38.90 8.45 24.14
N CYS A 19 -38.23 9.56 23.81
CA CYS A 19 -38.59 10.40 22.67
C CYS A 19 -38.08 9.85 21.32
N VAL A 20 -37.17 8.88 21.33
CA VAL A 20 -36.51 8.37 20.11
C VAL A 20 -36.99 6.96 19.81
N LYS A 21 -37.87 6.84 18.82
CA LYS A 21 -38.29 5.54 18.29
C LYS A 21 -37.09 4.82 17.66
N ASN A 22 -36.96 3.51 17.90
CA ASN A 22 -35.93 2.64 17.30
C ASN A 22 -34.49 3.14 17.48
N GLN A 23 -34.11 3.50 18.71
CA GLN A 23 -32.76 3.98 18.99
C GLN A 23 -31.70 2.90 18.74
N LYS A 24 -30.77 3.18 17.82
CA LYS A 24 -29.67 2.26 17.43
C LYS A 24 -28.29 2.65 18.00
N TYR A 25 -28.13 3.90 18.40
CA TYR A 25 -26.87 4.46 18.90
C TYR A 25 -27.08 5.16 20.24
N CYS A 26 -26.12 5.00 21.16
CA CYS A 26 -26.14 5.72 22.44
C CYS A 26 -25.79 7.21 22.26
N SER A 27 -26.04 8.01 23.30
CA SER A 27 -25.81 9.46 23.30
C SER A 27 -24.34 9.88 23.29
N ARG A 28 -23.39 8.95 23.47
CA ARG A 28 -21.96 9.27 23.50
C ARG A 28 -21.49 9.87 22.18
N LYS A 29 -20.59 10.84 22.28
CA LYS A 29 -20.04 11.60 21.15
C LYS A 29 -19.50 10.71 20.03
N GLU A 30 -18.70 9.71 20.38
CA GLU A 30 -18.10 8.77 19.40
C GLU A 30 -19.18 7.95 18.66
N CYS A 31 -20.19 7.46 19.38
CA CYS A 31 -21.27 6.67 18.79
C CYS A 31 -22.17 7.53 17.90
N GLN A 32 -22.38 8.80 18.26
CA GLN A 32 -23.12 9.74 17.42
C GLN A 32 -22.32 10.16 16.18
N GLN A 33 -20.99 10.30 16.29
CA GLN A 33 -20.11 10.51 15.14
C GLN A 33 -20.15 9.31 14.19
N ALA A 34 -20.14 8.08 14.72
CA ALA A 34 -20.28 6.87 13.92
C ALA A 34 -21.64 6.82 13.20
N ARG A 35 -22.74 7.13 13.90
CA ARG A 35 -24.08 7.24 13.28
C ARG A 35 -24.09 8.22 12.11
N ARG A 36 -23.57 9.45 12.31
CA ARG A 36 -23.50 10.48 11.27
C ARG A 36 -22.65 10.02 10.09
N SER A 37 -21.53 9.33 10.37
CA SER A 37 -20.64 8.79 9.36
C SER A 37 -21.31 7.69 8.53
N ALA A 38 -22.02 6.76 9.18
CA ALA A 38 -22.79 5.72 8.50
C ALA A 38 -23.86 6.31 7.58
N ARG A 39 -24.67 7.26 8.09
CA ARG A 39 -25.67 7.97 7.28
C ARG A 39 -25.05 8.72 6.11
N LYS A 40 -23.89 9.36 6.32
CA LYS A 40 -23.17 10.05 5.24
C LYS A 40 -22.69 9.07 4.17
N LYS A 41 -22.15 7.92 4.55
CA LYS A 41 -21.72 6.85 3.62
C LYS A 41 -22.89 6.31 2.81
N GLU A 42 -24.00 6.00 3.46
CA GLU A 42 -25.22 5.52 2.82
C GLU A 42 -25.76 6.53 1.81
N ARG A 43 -25.87 7.82 2.23
CA ARG A 43 -26.28 8.89 1.32
C ARG A 43 -25.31 9.02 0.15
N TYR A 44 -24.00 8.97 0.40
CA TYR A 44 -23.01 9.02 -0.67
C TYR A 44 -23.11 7.85 -1.66
N LYS A 45 -23.56 6.67 -1.21
CA LYS A 45 -23.78 5.48 -2.06
C LYS A 45 -25.07 5.61 -2.88
N ASN A 46 -26.16 6.04 -2.25
CA ASN A 46 -27.50 5.94 -2.83
C ASN A 46 -27.95 7.21 -3.58
N ASP A 47 -27.34 8.37 -3.32
CA ASP A 47 -27.72 9.67 -3.90
C ASP A 47 -26.60 10.19 -4.82
N PRO A 48 -26.73 10.02 -6.16
CA PRO A 48 -25.74 10.49 -7.12
C PRO A 48 -25.56 12.01 -7.14
N ALA A 49 -26.64 12.77 -6.93
CA ALA A 49 -26.59 14.22 -6.90
C ALA A 49 -25.78 14.71 -5.68
N TYR A 50 -26.00 14.09 -4.51
CA TYR A 50 -25.19 14.35 -3.32
C TYR A 50 -23.72 14.00 -3.53
N ARG A 51 -23.43 12.87 -4.20
CA ARG A 51 -22.06 12.49 -4.56
C ARG A 51 -21.39 13.53 -5.43
N LYS A 52 -22.05 13.98 -6.50
CA LYS A 52 -21.52 15.02 -7.41
C LYS A 52 -21.21 16.31 -6.66
N LYS A 53 -22.15 16.80 -5.84
CA LYS A 53 -21.96 17.99 -5.01
C LYS A 53 -20.78 17.87 -4.05
N GLN A 54 -20.60 16.71 -3.41
CA GLN A 54 -19.43 16.48 -2.53
C GLN A 54 -18.11 16.51 -3.32
N LEU A 55 -18.06 15.92 -4.51
CA LEU A 55 -16.87 15.93 -5.35
C LEU A 55 -16.52 17.34 -5.85
N GLU A 56 -17.52 18.11 -6.30
CA GLU A 56 -17.33 19.50 -6.73
C GLU A 56 -16.82 20.38 -5.58
N SER A 57 -17.40 20.24 -4.39
CA SER A 57 -16.92 20.94 -3.20
C SER A 57 -15.47 20.58 -2.86
N GLN A 58 -15.09 19.31 -2.98
CA GLN A 58 -13.71 18.86 -2.77
C GLN A 58 -12.75 19.43 -3.83
N LYS A 59 -13.17 19.47 -5.11
CA LYS A 59 -12.40 20.07 -6.20
C LYS A 59 -12.18 21.57 -5.95
N ALA A 60 -13.25 22.30 -5.59
CA ALA A 60 -13.18 23.72 -5.28
C ALA A 60 -12.25 24.00 -4.09
N TRP A 61 -12.32 23.16 -3.04
CA TRP A 61 -11.43 23.27 -1.88
C TRP A 61 -9.96 23.07 -2.27
N ARG A 62 -9.64 22.04 -3.07
CA ARG A 62 -8.27 21.80 -3.55
C ARG A 62 -7.74 22.92 -4.45
N LYS A 63 -8.61 23.55 -5.26
CA LYS A 63 -8.22 24.69 -6.11
C LYS A 63 -7.83 25.91 -5.28
N ARG A 64 -8.50 26.14 -4.14
CA ARG A 64 -8.26 27.30 -3.26
C ARG A 64 -7.11 27.11 -2.26
N ARG A 65 -6.74 25.86 -1.95
CA ARG A 65 -5.71 25.55 -0.95
C ARG A 65 -4.67 24.59 -1.54
N PRO A 66 -3.44 25.07 -1.82
CA PRO A 66 -2.34 24.21 -2.23
C PRO A 66 -2.17 23.04 -1.24
N SER A 67 -2.18 21.81 -1.76
CA SER A 67 -2.15 20.61 -0.90
C SER A 67 -0.86 20.52 -0.08
N HIS A 68 0.26 21.02 -0.59
CA HIS A 68 1.55 20.97 0.11
C HIS A 68 1.55 21.86 1.36
N GLU A 69 1.18 23.13 1.20
CA GLU A 69 1.10 24.10 2.30
C GLU A 69 0.12 23.63 3.38
N TYR A 70 -1.10 23.25 2.97
CA TYR A 70 -2.07 22.71 3.91
C TYR A 70 -1.55 21.50 4.70
N GLN A 71 -0.86 20.57 4.03
CA GLN A 71 -0.32 19.39 4.71
C GLN A 71 0.79 19.73 5.69
N ARG A 72 1.66 20.70 5.35
CA ARG A 72 2.71 21.18 6.25
C ARG A 72 2.08 21.79 7.50
N ASP A 73 1.20 22.77 7.34
CA ASP A 73 0.57 23.50 8.45
C ASP A 73 -0.28 22.56 9.33
N TYR A 74 -0.97 21.60 8.70
CA TYR A 74 -1.75 20.60 9.42
C TYR A 74 -0.88 19.66 10.27
N ARG A 75 0.30 19.29 9.78
CA ARG A 75 1.25 18.44 10.52
C ARG A 75 1.92 19.21 11.65
N GLU A 76 2.26 20.47 11.41
CA GLU A 76 2.87 21.37 12.40
C GLU A 76 1.91 21.68 13.56
N SER A 77 0.67 22.04 13.25
CA SER A 77 -0.36 22.32 14.27
C SER A 77 -0.83 21.08 15.05
N ARG A 78 -0.51 19.86 14.60
CA ARG A 78 -0.99 18.61 15.23
C ARG A 78 0.13 17.57 15.38
N PRO A 79 1.15 17.84 16.21
CA PRO A 79 2.30 16.94 16.39
C PRO A 79 1.89 15.56 16.93
N GLU A 80 0.94 15.50 17.85
CA GLU A 80 0.40 14.25 18.41
C GLU A 80 -0.25 13.34 17.34
N TYR A 81 -0.92 13.95 16.37
CA TYR A 81 -1.49 13.21 15.25
C TYR A 81 -0.38 12.59 14.38
N VAL A 82 0.68 13.37 14.12
CA VAL A 82 1.83 12.91 13.32
C VAL A 82 2.55 11.76 14.01
N LYS A 83 2.83 11.87 15.31
CA LYS A 83 3.50 10.83 16.10
C LYS A 83 2.72 9.52 16.05
N ARG A 84 1.43 9.55 16.38
CA ARG A 84 0.55 8.38 16.33
C ARG A 84 0.49 7.74 14.95
N ASN A 85 0.39 8.56 13.89
CA ASN A 85 0.32 8.03 12.53
C ASN A 85 1.65 7.37 12.11
N ARG A 86 2.79 7.93 12.51
CA ARG A 86 4.12 7.32 12.30
C ARG A 86 4.24 5.97 13.01
N GLU A 87 3.79 5.85 14.26
CA GLU A 87 3.80 4.58 15.00
C GLU A 87 2.94 3.51 14.31
N GLN A 88 1.71 3.87 13.92
CA GLN A 88 0.83 2.96 13.17
C GLN A 88 1.43 2.57 11.82
N GLN A 89 2.14 3.48 11.15
CA GLN A 89 2.83 3.16 9.90
C GLN A 89 3.94 2.13 10.11
N LYS A 90 4.71 2.22 11.20
CA LYS A 90 5.71 1.21 11.57
C LYS A 90 5.06 -0.15 11.77
N GLU A 91 3.94 -0.21 12.49
CA GLU A 91 3.20 -1.46 12.72
C GLU A 91 2.68 -2.05 11.39
N ARG A 92 2.11 -1.21 10.51
CA ARG A 92 1.65 -1.64 9.18
C ARG A 92 2.81 -2.18 8.32
N ASN A 93 3.97 -1.52 8.34
CA ASN A 93 5.15 -1.97 7.62
C ASN A 93 5.66 -3.30 8.17
N LYS A 94 5.70 -3.47 9.50
CA LYS A 94 6.06 -4.74 10.15
C LYS A 94 5.11 -5.88 9.75
N LYS A 95 3.80 -5.61 9.69
CA LYS A 95 2.80 -6.58 9.22
C LYS A 95 2.99 -6.94 7.75
N ARG A 96 3.36 -5.97 6.89
CA ARG A 96 3.69 -6.25 5.48
C ARG A 96 4.94 -7.12 5.36
N GLN A 97 6.00 -6.81 6.09
CA GLN A 97 7.26 -7.58 6.11
C GLN A 97 7.06 -9.02 6.62
N LYS A 98 6.16 -9.25 7.57
CA LYS A 98 5.81 -10.61 8.02
C LYS A 98 5.05 -11.44 6.97
N ARG A 99 4.36 -10.79 6.03
CA ARG A 99 3.60 -11.48 4.95
C ARG A 99 4.48 -11.77 3.75
N THR A 100 5.57 -11.03 3.58
CA THR A 100 6.71 -11.51 2.80
C THR A 100 7.49 -12.48 3.68
N GLU A 101 7.02 -13.72 3.78
CA GLU A 101 7.98 -14.83 3.84
C GLU A 101 9.06 -14.55 2.81
N SER A 102 10.31 -14.89 3.11
CA SER A 102 11.44 -14.65 2.23
C SER A 102 11.18 -15.31 0.87
N MET A 103 10.49 -14.61 -0.02
CA MET A 103 10.82 -14.64 -1.41
C MET A 103 12.21 -14.02 -1.43
N ILE A 104 13.19 -14.88 -1.17
CA ILE A 104 14.53 -14.66 -1.64
C ILE A 104 14.30 -14.58 -3.14
N VAL A 105 14.06 -13.38 -3.65
CA VAL A 105 14.49 -13.06 -5.00
C VAL A 105 15.98 -13.23 -4.87
N ASN A 106 16.45 -14.46 -5.09
CA ASN A 106 17.84 -14.70 -5.30
C ASN A 106 18.17 -13.70 -6.41
N GLY A 107 18.97 -12.68 -6.10
CA GLY A 107 19.59 -11.83 -7.12
C GLY A 107 20.50 -12.63 -8.07
N THR A 108 20.48 -13.95 -7.93
CA THR A 108 21.25 -14.97 -8.63
C THR A 108 20.42 -16.26 -8.74
N SER A 109 19.17 -16.21 -9.22
CA SER A 109 18.65 -17.40 -9.90
C SER A 109 19.06 -17.30 -11.37
N LEU A 110 20.25 -17.81 -11.68
CA LEU A 110 20.53 -18.24 -13.05
C LEU A 110 19.52 -19.32 -13.36
N SER A 111 18.45 -18.94 -14.04
CA SER A 111 17.55 -19.92 -14.65
C SER A 111 18.34 -20.58 -15.76
N LEU A 112 18.90 -21.76 -15.48
CA LEU A 112 19.49 -22.63 -16.49
C LEU A 112 18.34 -23.33 -17.24
N GLN A 113 17.49 -22.54 -17.89
CA GLN A 113 16.58 -23.07 -18.89
C GLN A 113 17.23 -22.73 -20.22
N SER A 114 17.56 -23.75 -21.01
CA SER A 114 18.04 -23.59 -22.39
C SER A 114 16.92 -22.94 -23.20
N SER A 115 16.94 -21.61 -23.24
CA SER A 115 16.29 -20.85 -24.30
C SER A 115 17.22 -20.88 -25.49
N ASN A 116 16.67 -21.19 -26.67
CA ASN A 116 17.38 -21.19 -27.95
C ASN A 116 17.69 -19.77 -28.45
N ASP A 117 17.45 -18.74 -27.63
CA ASP A 117 17.72 -17.36 -28.00
C ASP A 117 19.13 -16.99 -27.52
N GLU A 118 19.89 -16.39 -28.44
CA GLU A 118 21.26 -15.88 -28.26
C GLU A 118 21.47 -15.28 -26.86
N SER A 119 21.98 -16.11 -25.96
CA SER A 119 22.08 -15.78 -24.54
C SER A 119 23.43 -15.12 -24.28
N TYR A 120 23.40 -13.83 -23.93
CA TYR A 120 24.61 -13.07 -23.61
C TYR A 120 25.05 -13.33 -22.16
N ALA A 121 26.29 -13.75 -21.98
CA ALA A 121 26.89 -13.90 -20.65
C ALA A 121 27.80 -12.70 -20.34
N ILE A 122 27.52 -12.01 -19.23
CA ILE A 122 28.35 -10.91 -18.73
C ILE A 122 29.21 -11.44 -17.59
N PHE A 123 30.53 -11.34 -17.73
CA PHE A 123 31.47 -11.78 -16.72
C PHE A 123 32.16 -10.58 -16.07
N LYS A 124 32.41 -10.68 -14.76
CA LYS A 124 33.17 -9.68 -14.03
C LYS A 124 34.66 -9.92 -14.27
N VAL A 125 35.28 -9.07 -15.08
CA VAL A 125 36.73 -9.14 -15.34
C VAL A 125 37.47 -8.71 -14.07
N LYS A 126 38.30 -9.59 -13.51
CA LYS A 126 39.25 -9.22 -12.45
C LYS A 126 40.55 -8.78 -13.12
N ASN A 127 40.83 -7.50 -12.98
CA ASN A 127 42.14 -6.86 -13.13
C ASN A 127 42.78 -6.94 -14.52
N GLU A 128 42.51 -5.94 -15.35
CA GLU A 128 43.55 -5.05 -15.87
C GLU A 128 43.01 -3.62 -15.89
N LYS A 129 43.89 -2.61 -15.81
CA LYS A 129 43.58 -1.21 -15.48
C LYS A 129 42.45 -0.63 -16.34
N ILE A 130 41.23 -0.66 -15.81
CA ILE A 130 40.08 0.08 -16.34
C ILE A 130 39.78 1.23 -15.38
N VAL A 131 39.76 2.45 -15.90
CA VAL A 131 39.80 3.71 -15.12
C VAL A 131 38.51 4.00 -14.33
N ASN A 132 37.57 3.06 -14.20
CA ASN A 132 36.41 3.23 -13.31
C ASN A 132 35.99 1.91 -12.64
N GLY A 133 35.74 1.97 -11.33
CA GLY A 133 35.59 0.83 -10.41
C GLY A 133 34.36 -0.08 -10.61
N THR A 134 33.59 0.08 -11.68
CA THR A 134 32.42 -0.74 -12.01
C THR A 134 32.26 -0.96 -13.52
N SER A 135 33.34 -1.33 -14.20
CA SER A 135 33.26 -1.72 -15.61
C SER A 135 32.97 -3.22 -15.75
N PHE A 136 31.85 -3.54 -16.40
CA PHE A 136 31.52 -4.89 -16.84
C PHE A 136 31.80 -4.98 -18.34
N MET A 137 32.43 -6.06 -18.80
CA MET A 137 32.62 -6.32 -20.23
C MET A 137 31.64 -7.40 -20.68
N ALA A 138 30.90 -7.13 -21.75
CA ALA A 138 30.08 -8.12 -22.42
C ALA A 138 30.93 -8.72 -23.56
N GLN A 139 31.13 -10.04 -23.55
CA GLN A 139 31.80 -10.75 -24.63
C GLN A 139 30.75 -11.60 -25.36
N MET A 140 30.65 -11.42 -26.68
CA MET A 140 29.83 -12.25 -27.54
C MET A 140 30.67 -13.41 -28.06
N GLN A 141 30.26 -14.64 -27.76
CA GLN A 141 30.70 -15.82 -28.48
C GLN A 141 29.52 -16.38 -29.28
N ILE A 142 29.64 -16.31 -30.61
CA ILE A 142 28.69 -16.91 -31.53
C ILE A 142 29.17 -18.34 -31.73
N LEU A 143 28.49 -19.32 -31.13
CA LEU A 143 28.74 -20.72 -31.41
C LEU A 143 27.98 -21.09 -32.69
N SER A 144 28.69 -21.11 -33.82
CA SER A 144 28.17 -21.69 -35.05
C SER A 144 27.97 -23.19 -34.86
N ARG A 145 26.86 -23.70 -35.38
CA ARG A 145 26.22 -25.01 -35.11
C ARG A 145 27.05 -26.27 -35.41
N GLU A 146 28.34 -26.19 -35.69
CA GLU A 146 29.16 -27.34 -36.12
C GLU A 146 30.03 -27.96 -35.02
N GLU A 147 30.22 -27.30 -33.87
CA GLU A 147 31.11 -27.84 -32.82
C GLU A 147 30.39 -28.58 -31.67
N ALA A 148 29.09 -28.83 -31.80
CA ALA A 148 28.29 -29.45 -30.73
C ALA A 148 28.45 -30.99 -30.62
N ILE A 149 29.25 -31.65 -31.46
CA ILE A 149 29.33 -33.12 -31.49
C ILE A 149 30.61 -33.70 -30.84
N LEU A 150 31.66 -32.90 -30.59
CA LEU A 150 32.97 -33.48 -30.22
C LEU A 150 33.34 -33.50 -28.73
N LEU A 151 32.47 -33.07 -27.81
CA LEU A 151 32.78 -33.12 -26.37
C LEU A 151 31.95 -34.15 -25.56
N GLN A 152 31.15 -34.99 -26.21
CA GLN A 152 30.46 -36.09 -25.51
C GLN A 152 31.29 -37.38 -25.38
N ASN A 153 32.49 -37.47 -25.98
CA ASN A 153 33.36 -38.64 -25.88
C ASN A 153 34.79 -38.25 -25.50
N SER A 154 35.02 -37.88 -24.24
CA SER A 154 36.30 -38.16 -23.58
C SER A 154 36.09 -38.21 -22.07
N VAL A 155 36.07 -39.45 -21.58
CA VAL A 155 36.41 -39.82 -20.21
C VAL A 155 37.91 -39.62 -20.02
#